data_AF-A0A383ASW4-F1
#
_entry.id   AF-A0A383ASW4-F1
#
_cell.length_a   1.000
_cell.length_b   1.000
_cell.length_c   1.000
_cell.angle_alpha   90.00
_cell.angle_beta   90.00
_cell.angle_gamma   90.00
#
_symmetry.space_group_name_H-M   'P 1'
#
loop_
_entity.id
_entity.type
_entity.pdbx_description
1 polymer ?
#
loop_
_entity_poly.entity_id
_entity_poly.type
_entity_poly.pdbx_seq_one_letter_code
_entity_poly.pdbx_strand_id
1 'polypeptide(L)' 'MKKLILLLGLILSMNTFAVSDFCKGFGAGYITGYKQASGSSFDPFVPFCPFQPVKGFNDPDSDYEHGYIIGYEKGKKAG' A
#
# COMPACT_ATOMS: atom_id res chain seq x y z
N MET A 1 -1.44 42.17 3.95
CA MET A 1 -2.03 41.09 4.78
C MET A 1 -2.87 40.10 3.96
N LYS A 2 -3.85 40.53 3.15
CA LYS A 2 -4.65 39.62 2.29
C LYS A 2 -3.83 38.71 1.36
N LYS A 3 -2.77 39.23 0.74
CA LYS A 3 -1.86 38.45 -0.13
C LYS A 3 -1.03 37.40 0.63
N LEU A 4 -0.71 37.66 1.90
CA LEU A 4 0.06 36.75 2.76
C LEU A 4 -0.83 35.59 3.26
N ILE A 5 -2.09 35.88 3.55
CA ILE A 5 -3.11 34.88 3.92
C ILE A 5 -3.39 33.94 2.74
N LEU A 6 -3.44 34.47 1.51
CA LEU A 6 -3.58 33.68 0.28
C LEU A 6 -2.38 32.75 0.02
N LEU A 7 -1.16 33.23 0.25
CA LEU A 7 0.06 32.43 0.11
C LEU A 7 0.16 31.31 1.17
N LEU A 8 -0.27 31.57 2.41
CA LEU A 8 -0.25 30.56 3.49
C LEU A 8 -1.28 29.43 3.25
N GLY A 9 -2.42 29.74 2.61
CA GLY A 9 -3.42 28.75 2.24
C GLY A 9 -2.98 27.78 1.12
N LEU A 10 -2.10 28.23 0.21
CA LEU A 10 -1.65 27.42 -0.93
C LEU A 10 -0.58 26.37 -0.56
N ILE A 11 0.15 26.58 0.55
CA ILE A 11 1.23 25.69 0.99
C ILE A 11 0.68 24.49 1.77
N LEU A 12 -0.52 24.61 2.36
CA LEU A 12 -1.18 23.56 3.13
C LEU A 12 -1.83 22.45 2.28
N SER A 13 -1.93 22.62 0.95
CA SER A 13 -2.52 21.62 0.05
C SER A 13 -1.54 20.55 -0.44
N MET A 14 -0.26 20.62 -0.06
CA MET A 14 0.78 19.72 -0.56
C MET A 14 1.11 18.58 0.41
N ASN A 15 0.14 17.80 0.88
CA ASN A 15 0.46 16.59 1.66
C ASN A 15 -0.54 15.47 1.42
N THR A 16 -0.47 14.86 0.24
CA THR A 16 -0.86 13.46 0.09
C THR A 16 0.22 12.79 -0.73
N PHE A 17 1.13 12.05 -0.07
CA PHE A 17 1.81 10.95 -0.73
C PHE A 17 0.68 10.00 -1.17
N ALA A 18 0.23 10.14 -2.41
CA ALA A 18 -0.82 9.30 -2.95
C ALA A 18 -0.23 7.90 -3.10
N VAL A 19 -0.30 7.11 -2.02
CA VAL A 19 0.04 5.69 -2.03
C VAL A 19 -0.87 5.05 -3.08
N SER A 20 -0.27 4.43 -4.10
CA SER A 20 -1.02 3.79 -5.18
C SER A 20 -1.95 2.72 -4.61
N ASP A 21 -3.04 2.43 -5.30
CA ASP A 21 -3.97 1.40 -4.85
C ASP A 21 -3.29 0.03 -4.78
N PHE A 22 -2.34 -0.22 -5.68
CA PHE A 22 -1.43 -1.36 -5.58
C PHE A 22 -0.68 -1.42 -4.24
N CYS A 23 -0.09 -0.31 -3.78
CA CYS A 23 0.65 -0.30 -2.52
C CYS A 23 -0.25 -0.48 -1.29
N LYS A 24 -1.48 0.06 -1.34
CA LYS A 24 -2.49 -0.20 -0.30
C LYS A 24 -2.84 -1.70 -0.25
N GLY A 25 -3.08 -2.28 -1.42
CA GLY A 25 -3.33 -3.72 -1.57
C GLY A 25 -2.19 -4.56 -1.04
N PHE A 26 -0.96 -4.28 -1.47
CA PHE A 26 0.25 -4.97 -1.04
C PHE A 26 0.41 -4.97 0.48
N GLY A 27 0.22 -3.82 1.13
CA GLY A 27 0.31 -3.74 2.59
C GLY A 27 -0.76 -4.58 3.29
N ALA A 28 -2.02 -4.46 2.86
CA ALA A 28 -3.12 -5.24 3.42
C ALA A 28 -2.90 -6.75 3.23
N GLY A 29 -2.49 -7.17 2.03
CA GLY A 29 -2.16 -8.56 1.73
C GLY A 29 -1.03 -9.08 2.61
N TYR A 30 0.07 -8.33 2.74
CA TYR A 30 1.23 -8.73 3.55
C TYR A 30 0.85 -9.00 5.00
N ILE A 31 0.08 -8.10 5.62
CA ILE A 31 -0.41 -8.26 6.99
C ILE A 31 -1.24 -9.54 7.10
N THR A 32 -2.22 -9.74 6.22
CA THR A 32 -3.08 -10.92 6.24
C THR A 32 -2.27 -12.21 6.09
N GLY A 33 -1.37 -12.27 5.11
CA GLY A 33 -0.55 -13.45 4.83
C GLY A 33 0.38 -13.81 5.99
N TYR A 34 1.02 -12.79 6.59
CA TYR A 34 1.89 -12.99 7.74
C TYR A 34 1.13 -13.53 8.96
N LYS A 35 -0.02 -12.95 9.29
CA LYS A 35 -0.85 -13.41 10.41
C LYS A 35 -1.30 -14.86 10.21
N GLN A 36 -1.70 -15.19 8.99
CA GLN A 36 -2.09 -16.56 8.65
C GLN A 36 -0.95 -17.56 8.81
N ALA A 37 0.27 -17.22 8.39
CA ALA A 37 1.41 -18.12 8.48
C ALA A 37 1.98 -18.24 9.92
N SER A 38 2.12 -17.11 10.61
CA SER A 38 2.69 -17.05 11.97
C SER A 38 1.71 -17.50 13.07
N GLY A 39 0.41 -17.54 12.79
CA GLY A 39 -0.64 -17.74 13.80
C GLY A 39 -0.80 -16.57 14.78
N SER A 40 -0.13 -15.44 14.51
CA SER A 40 -0.16 -14.24 15.34
C SER A 40 -1.38 -13.37 15.01
N SER A 41 -1.91 -12.68 16.02
CA SER A 41 -2.93 -11.64 15.84
C SER A 41 -2.32 -10.24 15.63
N PHE A 42 -1.00 -10.09 15.83
CA PHE A 42 -0.29 -8.82 15.72
C PHE A 42 -0.06 -8.41 14.26
N ASP A 43 -0.23 -7.13 13.96
CA ASP A 43 0.14 -6.56 12.66
C ASP A 43 1.68 -6.48 12.54
N PRO A 44 2.31 -7.13 11.56
CA PRO A 44 3.74 -7.01 11.34
C PRO A 44 4.10 -5.66 10.74
N PHE A 45 5.39 -5.31 10.79
CA PHE A 45 5.90 -4.22 9.97
C PHE A 45 5.81 -4.59 8.48
N VAL A 46 5.06 -3.81 7.72
CA VAL A 46 4.94 -4.00 6.26
C VAL A 46 6.21 -3.49 5.58
N PRO A 47 6.89 -4.30 4.74
CA PRO A 47 8.08 -3.86 4.03
C PRO A 47 7.73 -2.77 3.00
N PHE A 48 8.77 -2.10 2.47
CA PHE A 48 8.58 -1.10 1.43
C PHE A 48 7.78 -1.67 0.24
N CYS A 49 6.78 -0.91 -0.22
CA CYS A 49 5.96 -1.30 -1.35
C CYS A 49 6.82 -1.46 -2.61
N PRO A 50 6.77 -2.60 -3.31
CA PRO A 50 7.51 -2.75 -4.56
C PRO A 50 6.93 -1.87 -5.66
N PHE A 51 7.71 -1.64 -6.71
CA PHE A 51 7.14 -1.14 -7.97
C PHE A 51 6.07 -2.11 -8.46
N GLN A 52 4.92 -1.57 -8.87
CA GLN A 52 3.83 -2.37 -9.41
C GLN A 52 4.32 -3.13 -10.65
N PRO A 53 4.26 -4.47 -10.65
CA PRO A 53 4.58 -5.25 -11.84
C PRO A 53 3.57 -4.99 -12.95
N VAL A 54 4.02 -5.13 -14.20
CA VAL A 54 3.10 -5.20 -15.34
C VAL A 54 2.22 -6.42 -15.18
N LYS A 55 0.91 -6.24 -15.31
CA LYS A 55 -0.06 -7.32 -15.20
C LYS A 55 0.09 -8.31 -16.35
N GLY A 56 0.11 -9.59 -16.02
CA GLY A 56 -0.04 -10.69 -16.95
C GLY A 56 -1.51 -10.95 -17.28
N PHE A 57 -1.74 -11.90 -18.19
CA PHE A 57 -3.08 -12.27 -18.66
C PHE A 57 -4.01 -12.80 -17.55
N ASN A 58 -3.44 -13.41 -16.50
CA ASN A 58 -4.20 -14.00 -15.39
C ASN A 58 -4.24 -13.11 -14.14
N ASP A 59 -3.64 -11.91 -14.18
CA ASP A 59 -3.65 -11.00 -13.05
C ASP A 59 -4.98 -10.23 -12.99
N PRO A 60 -5.44 -9.82 -11.80
CA PRO A 60 -6.69 -9.09 -11.66
C PRO A 60 -6.60 -7.68 -12.26
N ASP A 61 -7.71 -7.23 -12.83
CA ASP A 61 -7.85 -5.87 -13.38
C ASP A 61 -7.70 -4.79 -12.30
N SER A 62 -7.98 -5.12 -11.03
CA SER A 62 -7.81 -4.21 -9.91
C SER A 62 -6.35 -4.13 -9.46
N ASP A 63 -5.78 -2.91 -9.45
CA ASP A 63 -4.43 -2.67 -8.92
C ASP A 63 -4.31 -3.04 -7.44
N TYR A 64 -5.35 -2.72 -6.66
CA TYR A 64 -5.42 -3.11 -5.26
C TYR A 64 -5.37 -4.63 -5.10
N GLU A 65 -6.17 -5.36 -5.87
CA GLU A 65 -6.22 -6.82 -5.78
C GLU A 65 -4.91 -7.46 -6.23
N HIS A 66 -4.30 -6.93 -7.30
CA HIS A 66 -2.98 -7.36 -7.76
C HIS A 66 -1.92 -7.17 -6.67
N GLY A 67 -1.93 -5.99 -6.05
CA GLY A 67 -1.07 -5.70 -4.89
C GLY A 67 -1.33 -6.65 -3.74
N TYR A 68 -2.60 -6.89 -3.40
CA TYR A 68 -3.02 -7.76 -2.30
C TYR A 68 -2.50 -9.19 -2.46
N ILE A 69 -2.63 -9.78 -3.64
CA ILE A 69 -2.16 -11.14 -3.92
C ILE A 69 -0.65 -11.24 -3.72
N ILE A 70 0.12 -10.30 -4.28
CA ILE A 70 1.59 -10.26 -4.14
C ILE A 70 1.98 -10.06 -2.67
N GLY A 71 1.33 -9.12 -1.98
CA GLY A 71 1.54 -8.84 -0.57
C GLY A 71 1.30 -10.08 0.28
N TYR A 72 0.17 -10.74 0.08
CA TYR A 72 -0.25 -11.94 0.80
C TYR A 72 0.76 -13.08 0.69
N GLU A 73 1.22 -13.40 -0.53
CA GLU A 73 2.23 -14.44 -0.72
C GLU A 73 3.57 -14.08 -0.09
N LYS A 74 3.95 -12.80 -0.08
CA LYS A 74 5.17 -12.35 0.59
C LYS A 74 5.04 -12.38 2.12
N GLY A 75 3.88 -12.00 2.63
CA GLY A 75 3.54 -12.06 4.07
C GLY A 75 3.60 -13.50 4.57
N LYS A 76 2.98 -14.44 3.86
CA LYS A 76 2.99 -15.87 4.22
C LYS A 76 4.39 -16.48 4.28
N LYS A 77 5.33 -16.00 3.47
CA LYS A 77 6.72 -16.47 3.50
C LYS A 77 7.54 -15.89 4.65
N ALA A 78 7.07 -14.77 5.21
CA ALA A 78 7.78 -14.04 6.27
C ALA A 78 7.28 -14.36 7.68
N GLY A 79 6.04 -14.84 7.82
CA GLY A 79 5.45 -15.32 9.06
C GLY A 79 5.71 -16.81 9.28
#